data_AF-A0A357BMZ0-F1
#
_entry.id   AF-A0A357BMZ0-F1
#
_cell.length_a   1.000
_cell.length_b   1.000
_cell.length_c   1.000
_cell.angle_alpha   90.00
_cell.angle_beta   90.00
_cell.angle_gamma   90.00
#
_symmetry.space_group_name_H-M   'P 1'
#
loop_
_entity.id
_entity.type
_entity.pdbx_description
1 polymer ?
#
loop_
_entity_poly.entity_id
_entity_poly.type
_entity_poly.pdbx_seq_one_letter_code
_entity_poly.pdbx_strand_id
1 'polypeptide(L)' 'MKAATKKKNPEIVLKNGRPAAVILDIDTYKEMLKQLEDMEDLRTLEDMRKKPLKFRKLDDFLKEYNPGV' A
#
# COMPACT_ATOMS: atom_id res chain seq x y z
N MET A 1 7.92 1.41 21.06
CA MET A 1 6.53 1.62 20.58
C MET A 1 6.46 3.04 20.05
N LYS A 2 6.26 3.26 18.74
CA LYS A 2 6.09 4.62 18.21
C LYS A 2 4.74 5.14 18.72
N ALA A 3 4.77 6.23 19.49
CA ALA A 3 3.57 6.90 19.95
C ALA A 3 2.72 7.27 18.72
N ALA A 4 1.43 6.95 18.74
CA ALA A 4 0.51 7.42 17.72
C ALA A 4 0.54 8.95 17.71
N THR A 5 1.20 9.52 16.71
CA THR A 5 1.20 10.96 16.46
C THR A 5 -0.26 11.35 16.30
N LYS A 6 -0.74 12.21 17.20
CA LYS A 6 -2.11 12.72 17.21
C LYS A 6 -2.42 13.23 15.80
N LYS A 7 -3.26 12.53 15.03
CA LYS A 7 -3.56 12.86 13.63
C LYS A 7 -4.01 14.32 13.60
N LYS A 8 -3.20 15.19 13.00
CA LYS A 8 -3.58 16.58 12.76
C LYS A 8 -4.67 16.58 11.68
N ASN A 9 -5.63 17.48 11.82
CA ASN A 9 -6.64 17.66 10.78
C ASN A 9 -5.94 18.13 9.49
N PRO A 10 -6.32 17.60 8.32
CA PRO A 10 -5.86 18.11 7.03
C PRO A 10 -6.15 19.61 6.90
N GLU A 11 -5.19 20.35 6.36
CA GLU A 11 -5.36 21.79 6.08
C GLU A 11 -5.47 22.03 4.58
N ILE A 12 -6.36 22.93 4.15
CA ILE A 12 -6.57 23.24 2.73
C ILE A 12 -5.85 24.56 2.40
N VAL A 13 -5.00 24.53 1.37
CA VAL A 13 -4.35 25.72 0.81
C VAL A 13 -5.23 26.30 -0.29
N LEU A 14 -5.58 27.59 -0.16
CA LEU A 14 -6.34 28.34 -1.16
C LEU A 14 -5.41 29.16 -2.05
N LYS A 15 -5.68 29.17 -3.36
CA LYS A 15 -5.04 30.05 -4.36
C LYS A 15 -6.13 30.84 -5.09
N ASN A 16 -6.08 32.18 -4.98
CA ASN A 16 -7.09 33.09 -5.54
C ASN A 16 -8.52 32.73 -5.07
N GLY A 17 -8.68 32.43 -3.77
CA GLY A 17 -9.95 32.06 -3.18
C GLY A 17 -10.46 30.65 -3.52
N ARG A 18 -9.71 29.85 -4.29
CA ARG A 18 -10.07 28.47 -4.66
C ARG A 18 -9.14 27.44 -4.05
N PRO A 19 -9.62 26.27 -3.59
CA PRO A 19 -8.77 25.18 -3.11
C PRO A 19 -7.76 24.74 -4.17
N ALA A 20 -6.49 24.64 -3.79
CA ALA A 20 -5.40 24.30 -4.69
C ALA A 20 -4.53 23.16 -4.18
N ALA A 21 -4.42 22.96 -2.86
CA ALA A 21 -3.66 21.86 -2.27
C ALA A 21 -4.18 21.50 -0.88
N VAL A 22 -3.73 20.37 -0.34
CA VAL A 22 -4.00 19.92 1.02
C VAL A 22 -2.67 19.59 1.71
N ILE A 23 -2.48 20.07 2.92
CA ILE A 23 -1.35 19.72 3.79
C ILE A 23 -1.80 18.60 4.71
N LEU A 24 -1.03 17.51 4.70
CA LEU A 24 -1.29 16.30 5.47
C LEU A 24 -0.04 15.92 6.25
N ASP A 25 -0.24 15.18 7.34
CA ASP A 25 0.86 14.47 7.97
C ASP A 25 1.43 13.41 7.00
N ILE A 26 2.76 13.33 6.92
CA ILE A 26 3.44 12.45 5.96
C ILE A 26 3.11 10.97 6.19
N ASP A 27 2.93 10.55 7.43
CA ASP A 27 2.58 9.16 7.74
C ASP A 27 1.14 8.87 7.33
N THR A 28 0.24 9.86 7.41
CA THR A 28 -1.13 9.73 6.88
C THR A 28 -1.12 9.60 5.36
N TYR A 29 -0.31 10.40 4.65
CA TYR A 29 -0.18 10.29 3.19
C TYR A 29 0.35 8.92 2.76
N LYS A 30 1.39 8.41 3.45
CA LYS A 30 1.95 7.08 3.17
C LYS A 30 0.95 5.95 3.42
N GLU A 31 0.17 6.04 4.49
CA GLU A 31 -0.89 5.05 4.76
C GLU A 31 -1.97 5.08 3.68
N MET A 32 -2.35 6.26 3.18
CA MET A 32 -3.29 6.37 2.06
C MET A 32 -2.75 5.69 0.79
N LEU A 33 -1.46 5.87 0.47
CA LEU A 33 -0.82 5.19 -0.66
C LEU A 33 -0.83 3.67 -0.49
N LYS A 34 -0.43 3.19 0.69
CA LYS A 34 -0.44 1.77 1.02
C LYS A 34 -1.83 1.16 0.86
N GLN A 35 -2.88 1.85 1.32
CA GLN A 35 -4.26 1.36 1.18
C GLN A 35 -4.70 1.26 -0.29
N LEU A 36 -4.24 2.16 -1.15
CA LEU A 36 -4.50 2.06 -2.59
C LEU A 36 -3.80 0.83 -3.19
N GLU A 37 -2.54 0.58 -2.82
CA GLU A 37 -1.79 -0.62 -3.24
C GLU A 37 -2.46 -1.91 -2.72
N ASP A 38 -2.85 -1.93 -1.44
CA ASP A 38 -3.55 -3.08 -0.83
C ASP A 38 -4.85 -3.41 -1.60
N MET A 39 -5.57 -2.41 -2.12
CA MET A 39 -6.76 -2.63 -2.95
C MET A 39 -6.44 -3.28 -4.30
N GLU A 40 -5.33 -2.90 -4.94
CA GLU A 40 -4.87 -3.51 -6.18
C GLU A 40 -4.37 -4.94 -5.97
N ASP A 41 -3.68 -5.20 -4.86
CA ASP A 41 -3.26 -6.54 -4.44
C ASP A 41 -4.47 -7.46 -4.22
N LEU A 42 -5.50 -6.97 -3.52
CA LEU A 42 -6.74 -7.74 -3.33
C LEU A 42 -7.41 -8.10 -4.65
N ARG A 43 -7.49 -7.16 -5.59
CA ARG A 43 -8.03 -7.42 -6.92
C ARG A 43 -7.22 -8.47 -7.68
N THR A 44 -5.90 -8.41 -7.57
CA THR A 44 -5.01 -9.41 -8.17
C THR A 44 -5.27 -10.80 -7.57
N LEU A 45 -5.42 -10.90 -6.25
CA LEU A 45 -5.75 -12.15 -5.57
C LEU A 45 -7.13 -12.70 -5.99
N GLU A 46 -8.13 -11.84 -6.14
CA GLU A 46 -9.45 -12.22 -6.66
C GLU A 46 -9.36 -12.77 -8.09
N ASP A 47 -8.60 -12.12 -8.95
CA ASP A 47 -8.38 -12.56 -10.33
C ASP A 47 -7.64 -13.91 -10.39
N MET A 48 -6.62 -14.10 -9.53
CA MET A 48 -5.92 -15.39 -9.39
C MET A 48 -6.87 -16.51 -8.97
N ARG A 49 -7.78 -16.25 -8.03
CA ARG A 49 -8.77 -17.22 -7.54
C ARG A 49 -9.80 -17.65 -8.58
N LYS A 50 -9.95 -16.95 -9.71
CA LYS A 50 -10.83 -17.36 -10.82
C LYS A 50 -10.36 -18.64 -11.53
N LYS A 51 -9.12 -19.08 -11.31
CA LYS A 51 -8.56 -20.29 -11.90
C LYS A 51 -8.00 -21.20 -10.79
N PRO A 52 -7.93 -22.53 -10.99
CA PRO A 52 -7.28 -23.43 -10.04
C PRO A 52 -5.83 -23.00 -9.77
N LEU A 53 -5.52 -22.72 -8.51
CA LEU A 53 -4.18 -22.31 -8.10
C LEU A 53 -3.27 -23.53 -7.94
N LYS A 54 -2.02 -23.39 -8.37
CA LYS A 54 -0.96 -24.37 -8.11
C LYS A 54 -0.03 -23.79 -7.06
N PHE A 55 0.08 -24.50 -5.95
CA PHE A 55 0.99 -24.14 -4.87
C PHE A 55 2.20 -25.07 -4.89
N ARG A 56 3.36 -24.55 -4.50
CA ARG A 56 4.55 -25.35 -4.23
C ARG A 56 4.99 -25.14 -2.79
N LYS A 57 5.64 -26.14 -2.19
CA LYS A 57 6.23 -25.98 -0.86
C LYS A 57 7.35 -24.95 -0.91
N LEU A 58 7.49 -24.19 0.17
CA LEU A 58 8.57 -23.22 0.29
C LEU A 58 9.94 -23.88 0.19
N ASP A 59 10.13 -25.06 0.80
CA ASP A 59 11.39 -25.80 0.73
C ASP A 59 11.78 -26.17 -0.71
N ASP A 60 10.79 -26.52 -1.54
CA ASP A 60 11.03 -26.86 -2.95
C ASP A 60 11.36 -25.60 -3.76
N PHE A 61 10.69 -24.48 -3.48
CA PHE A 61 11.06 -23.16 -4.02
C PHE A 61 12.52 -22.82 -3.71
N LEU A 62 12.92 -22.95 -2.44
CA LEU A 62 14.24 -22.50 -1.97
C LEU A 62 15.40 -23.32 -2.53
N LYS A 63 15.19 -24.60 -2.84
CA LYS A 63 16.20 -25.44 -3.51
C LYS A 63 16.50 -24.98 -4.94
N GLU A 64 15.49 -24.44 -5.63
CA GLU A 64 15.62 -23.93 -7.00
C GLU A 64 16.06 -22.46 -7.04
N TYR A 65 15.75 -21.71 -5.98
CA TYR A 65 16.01 -20.29 -5.91
C TYR A 65 17.48 -20.01 -5.64
N ASN A 66 18.22 -19.62 -6.68
CA ASN A 66 19.58 -19.10 -6.55
C ASN A 66 19.57 -17.58 -6.73
N PRO A 67 19.61 -16.78 -5.64
CA PRO A 67 19.71 -15.34 -5.74
C PRO A 67 21.12 -15.00 -6.22
N GLY A 68 21.30 -14.86 -7.54
CA GLY A 68 22.52 -14.35 -8.17
C GLY A 68 22.64 -12.83 -8.09
N VAL A 69 22.20 -12.23 -6.97
CA VAL A 69 22.20 -10.79 -6.70
C VAL A 69 23.04 -10.46 -5.48
#